data_AF-A0A0Q1APV2-F1
#
_entry.id   AF-A0A0Q1APV2-F1
#
_cell.length_a   1.000
_cell.length_b   1.000
_cell.length_c   1.000
_cell.angle_alpha   90.00
_cell.angle_beta   90.00
_cell.angle_gamma   90.00
#
_symmetry.space_group_name_H-M   'P 1'
#
loop_
_entity.id
_entity.type
_entity.pdbx_description
1 polymer ?
#
loop_
_entity_poly.entity_id
_entity_poly.type
_entity_poly.pdbx_seq_one_letter_code
_entity_poly.pdbx_strand_id
1 'polypeptide(L)'
;MKNFLVVLILATASCGVPVITKSVRTYRVPPYICRVRLPDSVLAQSSGISRGEVAYILITRFNAMGILNLFPPSEDINPEDVGDYWAEDYIESAVDRKLMRCMPDQNFYPHDQVKKFQICIIFYRILQMLSLQDIQGDVYIQSWEWAIRNHILSGERDHYLTGPECIQATMNFANYLLDN
;
A
#
# COMPACT_ATOMS: atom_id res chain seq x y z
N MET A 1 -28.33 5.21 22.97
CA MET A 1 -28.44 3.74 23.08
C MET A 1 -29.55 3.28 22.15
N LYS A 2 -29.22 2.73 20.98
CA LYS A 2 -30.22 2.10 20.09
C LYS A 2 -29.79 0.65 19.86
N ASN A 3 -30.54 -0.25 20.48
CA ASN A 3 -30.43 -1.70 20.32
C ASN A 3 -30.84 -2.07 18.89
N PHE A 4 -29.98 -2.78 18.16
CA PHE A 4 -30.36 -3.39 16.90
C PHE A 4 -30.65 -4.87 17.11
N LEU A 5 -31.90 -5.22 16.81
CA LEU A 5 -32.46 -6.57 16.80
C LEU A 5 -31.79 -7.38 15.66
N VAL A 6 -31.12 -8.48 15.98
CA VAL A 6 -30.60 -9.43 15.00
C VAL A 6 -31.72 -10.38 14.60
N VAL A 7 -32.16 -10.32 13.34
CA VAL A 7 -33.13 -11.29 12.78
C VAL A 7 -32.35 -12.50 12.28
N LEU A 8 -32.52 -13.64 12.95
CA LEU A 8 -31.95 -14.93 12.59
C LEU A 8 -32.95 -15.67 11.69
N ILE A 9 -32.66 -15.81 10.39
CA ILE A 9 -33.45 -16.66 9.48
C ILE A 9 -32.77 -18.02 9.40
N LEU A 10 -33.37 -19.04 10.03
CA LEU A 10 -32.96 -20.43 9.91
C LEU A 10 -33.63 -21.06 8.68
N ALA A 11 -32.89 -21.23 7.59
CA ALA A 11 -33.27 -22.12 6.51
C ALA A 11 -32.49 -23.43 6.66
N THR A 12 -33.17 -24.51 7.05
CA THR A 12 -32.57 -25.85 7.11
C THR A 12 -32.74 -26.54 5.76
N ALA A 13 -31.65 -26.71 5.03
CA ALA A 13 -31.53 -27.69 3.97
C ALA A 13 -30.35 -28.62 4.28
N SER A 14 -30.62 -29.91 4.20
CA SER A 14 -29.76 -31.05 4.49
C SER A 14 -28.43 -31.03 3.72
N CYS A 15 -27.36 -30.54 4.34
CA CYS A 15 -26.01 -31.11 4.36
C CYS A 15 -25.11 -30.12 5.11
N GLY A 16 -24.50 -30.58 6.22
CA GLY A 16 -23.85 -29.72 7.20
C GLY A 16 -22.53 -29.12 6.73
N VAL A 17 -22.48 -27.79 6.67
CA VAL A 17 -21.40 -26.93 7.18
C VAL A 17 -22.05 -25.60 7.60
N PRO A 18 -21.89 -25.11 8.85
CA PRO A 18 -22.32 -23.76 9.19
C PRO A 18 -21.39 -22.76 8.49
N VAL A 19 -21.85 -22.18 7.38
CA VAL A 19 -21.17 -21.04 6.76
C VAL A 19 -21.51 -19.80 7.57
N ILE A 20 -20.58 -19.37 8.43
CA ILE A 20 -20.65 -18.06 9.06
C ILE A 20 -20.36 -17.03 7.99
N THR A 21 -21.40 -16.50 7.34
CA THR A 21 -21.26 -15.32 6.48
C THR A 21 -21.10 -14.10 7.39
N LYS A 22 -19.86 -13.79 7.79
CA LYS A 22 -19.54 -12.43 8.25
C LYS A 22 -19.84 -11.50 7.08
N SER A 23 -20.75 -10.54 7.25
CA SER A 23 -20.97 -9.52 6.24
C SER A 23 -19.69 -8.69 6.12
N VAL A 24 -18.85 -9.05 5.17
CA VAL A 24 -17.80 -8.16 4.69
C VAL A 24 -18.54 -6.98 4.08
N ARG A 25 -18.42 -5.79 4.69
CA ARG A 25 -18.75 -4.55 3.98
C ARG A 25 -17.86 -4.55 2.75
N THR A 26 -18.43 -4.90 1.62
CA THR A 26 -17.76 -4.73 0.33
C THR A 26 -17.59 -3.23 0.17
N TYR A 27 -16.37 -2.75 0.36
CA TYR A 27 -16.01 -1.43 -0.12
C TYR A 27 -16.17 -1.51 -1.64
N ARG A 28 -17.32 -1.03 -2.14
CA ARG A 28 -17.48 -0.71 -3.55
C ARG A 28 -16.45 0.37 -3.83
N VAL A 29 -15.34 -0.02 -4.42
CA VAL A 29 -14.47 0.92 -5.12
C VAL A 29 -15.38 1.65 -6.12
N PRO A 30 -15.56 2.98 -6.00
CA PRO A 30 -16.52 3.69 -6.82
C PRO A 30 -16.19 3.54 -8.31
N PRO A 31 -17.20 3.47 -9.20
CA PRO A 31 -17.00 3.23 -10.63
C PRO A 31 -16.37 4.40 -11.39
N TYR A 32 -15.91 5.46 -10.71
CA TYR A 32 -15.22 6.60 -11.30
C TYR A 32 -13.68 6.48 -11.30
N ILE A 33 -13.12 5.30 -11.03
CA ILE A 33 -11.71 4.95 -11.33
C ILE A 33 -11.50 4.89 -12.86
N CYS A 34 -11.66 6.02 -13.55
CA CYS A 34 -11.40 6.16 -14.98
C CYS A 34 -11.24 7.63 -15.38
N ARG A 35 -10.23 8.32 -14.84
CA ARG A 35 -9.58 9.45 -15.52
C ARG A 35 -8.08 9.39 -15.24
N VAL A 36 -7.34 8.96 -16.27
CA VAL A 36 -5.89 8.75 -16.29
C VAL A 36 -5.41 7.54 -15.50
N ARG A 37 -5.72 6.35 -16.04
CA ARG A 37 -4.77 5.23 -15.95
C ARG A 37 -3.47 5.73 -16.58
N LEU A 38 -2.45 6.06 -15.80
CA LEU A 38 -1.09 6.14 -16.35
C LEU A 38 -0.80 4.76 -16.94
N PRO A 39 -0.71 4.61 -18.28
CA PRO A 39 -0.27 3.35 -18.83
C PRO A 39 1.13 3.09 -18.29
N ASP A 40 1.46 1.84 -17.98
CA ASP A 40 2.77 1.46 -17.43
C ASP A 40 3.96 2.02 -18.27
N SER A 41 3.69 2.44 -19.53
CA SER A 41 4.62 3.14 -20.43
C SER A 41 5.06 4.55 -20.00
N VAL A 42 4.30 5.26 -19.16
CA VAL A 42 4.71 6.60 -18.64
C VAL A 42 5.60 6.45 -17.41
N LEU A 43 5.29 5.49 -16.53
CA LEU A 43 6.17 5.11 -15.41
C LEU A 43 7.53 4.59 -15.92
N ALA A 44 7.56 3.99 -17.12
CA ALA A 44 8.77 3.43 -17.71
C ALA A 44 9.82 4.47 -18.19
N GLN A 45 9.49 5.76 -18.26
CA GLN A 45 10.36 6.79 -18.88
C GLN A 45 10.78 7.93 -17.93
N SER A 46 10.31 7.93 -16.68
CA SER A 46 10.68 9.00 -15.74
C SER A 46 12.08 8.77 -15.15
N SER A 47 12.88 9.84 -15.10
CA SER A 47 14.18 9.85 -14.41
C SER A 47 14.06 9.75 -12.89
N GLY A 48 12.84 9.82 -12.37
CA GLY A 48 12.48 9.60 -10.98
C GLY A 48 10.96 9.43 -10.84
N ILE A 49 10.54 8.73 -9.80
CA ILE A 49 9.13 8.52 -9.45
C ILE A 49 8.71 9.46 -8.32
N SER A 50 7.50 10.00 -8.43
CA SER A 50 6.90 10.83 -7.39
C SER A 50 6.25 10.01 -6.28
N ARG A 51 6.04 10.62 -5.10
CA ARG A 51 5.36 9.97 -3.97
C ARG A 51 3.93 9.53 -4.31
N GLY A 52 3.19 10.32 -5.10
CA GLY A 52 1.85 9.96 -5.56
C GLY A 52 1.84 8.73 -6.46
N GLU A 53 2.83 8.61 -7.36
CA GLU A 53 2.99 7.43 -8.20
C GLU A 53 3.41 6.19 -7.39
N VAL A 54 4.22 6.35 -6.35
CA VAL A 54 4.54 5.24 -5.41
C VAL A 54 3.27 4.73 -4.73
N ALA A 55 2.40 5.62 -4.25
CA ALA A 55 1.12 5.24 -3.64
C ALA A 55 0.25 4.45 -4.62
N TYR A 56 0.13 4.93 -5.86
CA TYR A 56 -0.57 4.22 -6.93
C TYR A 56 -0.01 2.82 -7.18
N ILE A 57 1.32 2.67 -7.30
CA ILE A 57 1.95 1.36 -7.54
C ILE A 57 1.70 0.42 -6.36
N LEU A 58 1.91 0.87 -5.12
CA LEU A 58 1.70 0.04 -3.93
C LEU A 58 0.28 -0.49 -3.86
N ILE A 59 -0.73 0.39 -3.94
CA ILE A 59 -2.13 0.00 -3.84
C ILE A 59 -2.55 -0.91 -4.99
N THR A 60 -2.20 -0.56 -6.22
CA THR A 60 -2.62 -1.33 -7.39
C THR A 60 -1.98 -2.71 -7.42
N ARG A 61 -0.69 -2.84 -7.12
CA ARG A 61 0.03 -4.12 -7.12
C ARG A 61 -0.37 -5.00 -5.94
N PHE A 62 -0.50 -4.43 -4.73
CA PHE A 62 -0.97 -5.21 -3.58
C PHE A 62 -2.40 -5.70 -3.76
N ASN A 63 -3.27 -4.89 -4.39
CA ASN A 63 -4.62 -5.33 -4.73
C ASN A 63 -4.61 -6.44 -5.77
N ALA A 64 -3.80 -6.29 -6.84
CA ALA A 64 -3.68 -7.30 -7.90
C ALA A 64 -3.14 -8.64 -7.37
N MET A 65 -2.26 -8.62 -6.35
CA MET A 65 -1.72 -9.81 -5.71
C MET A 65 -2.61 -10.34 -4.56
N GLY A 66 -3.75 -9.70 -4.28
CA GLY A 66 -4.67 -10.13 -3.22
C GLY A 66 -4.17 -9.90 -1.80
N ILE A 67 -3.02 -9.24 -1.61
CA ILE A 67 -2.41 -9.00 -0.30
C ILE A 67 -2.85 -7.69 0.34
N LEU A 68 -3.60 -6.83 -0.36
CA LEU A 68 -4.10 -5.57 0.20
C LEU A 68 -4.99 -5.79 1.44
N ASN A 69 -5.63 -6.96 1.56
CA ASN A 69 -6.44 -7.33 2.72
C ASN A 69 -5.63 -7.57 4.01
N LEU A 70 -4.30 -7.74 3.91
CA LEU A 70 -3.41 -7.77 5.07
C LEU A 70 -3.30 -6.40 5.76
N PHE A 71 -3.67 -5.34 5.05
CA PHE A 71 -3.60 -3.95 5.51
C PHE A 71 -5.00 -3.33 5.49
N PRO A 72 -5.89 -3.68 6.44
CA PRO A 72 -7.20 -3.05 6.50
C PRO A 72 -7.07 -1.55 6.75
N PRO A 73 -7.95 -0.70 6.16
CA PRO A 73 -8.00 0.71 6.50
C PRO A 73 -8.21 0.87 8.01
N SER A 74 -7.40 1.72 8.64
CA SER A 74 -7.37 1.87 10.10
C SER A 74 -7.82 3.26 10.55
N GLU A 75 -7.67 4.25 9.69
CA GLU A 75 -8.01 5.66 9.89
C GLU A 75 -8.59 6.20 8.58
N ASP A 76 -9.22 7.36 8.64
CA ASP A 76 -9.76 8.11 7.49
C ASP A 76 -8.96 9.41 7.41
N ILE A 77 -7.82 9.36 6.72
CA ILE A 77 -6.83 10.44 6.64
C ILE A 77 -6.88 11.01 5.22
N ASN A 78 -7.31 12.27 5.13
CA ASN A 78 -7.27 13.04 3.90
C ASN A 78 -6.13 14.09 3.97
N PRO A 79 -5.03 13.93 3.23
CA PRO A 79 -3.95 14.90 3.20
C PRO A 79 -4.39 16.26 2.62
N GLU A 80 -3.90 17.36 3.16
CA GLU A 80 -4.39 18.70 2.78
C GLU A 80 -4.02 19.12 1.33
N ASP A 81 -2.95 18.55 0.75
CA ASP A 81 -2.36 18.96 -0.53
C ASP A 81 -2.63 18.00 -1.71
N VAL A 82 -3.53 17.02 -1.54
CA VAL A 82 -3.81 16.01 -2.58
C VAL A 82 -5.11 16.25 -3.36
N GLY A 83 -5.93 17.23 -2.95
CA GLY A 83 -7.16 17.55 -3.65
C GLY A 83 -6.91 17.86 -5.14
N ASP A 84 -7.73 17.26 -6.01
CA ASP A 84 -7.62 17.33 -7.48
C ASP A 84 -6.36 16.65 -8.07
N TYR A 85 -5.55 15.96 -7.26
CA TYR A 85 -4.45 15.14 -7.76
C TYR A 85 -4.99 13.84 -8.37
N TRP A 86 -4.49 13.44 -9.54
CA TRP A 86 -5.02 12.26 -10.26
C TRP A 86 -4.95 10.95 -9.44
N ALA A 87 -4.02 10.87 -8.48
CA ALA A 87 -3.84 9.72 -7.60
C ALA A 87 -4.42 9.89 -6.20
N GLU A 88 -5.26 10.90 -5.96
CA GLU A 88 -5.88 11.21 -4.66
C GLU A 88 -6.42 9.95 -3.95
N ASP A 89 -7.34 9.22 -4.60
CA ASP A 89 -7.92 7.98 -4.05
C ASP A 89 -6.86 6.92 -3.65
N TYR A 90 -5.74 6.84 -4.39
CA TYR A 90 -4.67 5.88 -4.09
C TYR A 90 -3.79 6.35 -2.94
N ILE A 91 -3.57 7.66 -2.84
CA ILE A 91 -2.83 8.27 -1.75
C ILE A 91 -3.60 8.09 -0.45
N GLU A 92 -4.88 8.48 -0.42
CA GLU A 92 -5.76 8.28 0.75
C GLU A 92 -5.75 6.82 1.19
N SER A 93 -6.01 5.89 0.26
CA SER A 93 -5.98 4.44 0.56
C SER A 93 -4.63 3.95 1.10
N ALA A 94 -3.50 4.49 0.60
CA ALA A 94 -2.17 4.13 1.10
C ALA A 94 -1.92 4.67 2.51
N VAL A 95 -2.42 5.87 2.82
CA VAL A 95 -2.25 6.51 4.12
C VAL A 95 -3.17 5.89 5.18
N ASP A 96 -4.45 5.65 4.85
CA ASP A 96 -5.45 5.00 5.72
C ASP A 96 -5.01 3.62 6.22
N ARG A 97 -4.29 2.91 5.35
CA ARG A 97 -3.72 1.57 5.60
C ARG A 97 -2.33 1.61 6.22
N LYS A 98 -1.80 2.81 6.50
CA LYS A 98 -0.47 3.06 7.07
C LYS A 98 0.68 2.55 6.21
N LEU A 99 0.45 2.28 4.92
CA LEU A 99 1.47 1.90 3.95
C LEU A 99 2.37 3.09 3.61
N MET A 100 1.79 4.28 3.53
CA MET A 100 2.51 5.55 3.42
C MET A 100 2.04 6.51 4.52
N ARG A 101 2.75 7.64 4.69
CA ARG A 101 2.45 8.63 5.73
C ARG A 101 2.60 10.04 5.19
N CYS A 102 1.73 10.93 5.65
CA CYS A 102 1.91 12.37 5.55
C CYS A 102 3.10 12.83 6.39
N MET A 103 3.57 14.02 6.09
CA MET A 103 4.58 14.72 6.88
C MET A 103 3.93 15.36 8.14
N PRO A 104 4.72 15.83 9.12
CA PRO A 104 4.16 16.38 10.37
C PRO A 104 3.23 17.59 10.19
N ASP A 105 3.27 18.24 9.04
CA ASP A 105 2.43 19.35 8.63
C ASP A 105 1.15 18.92 7.91
N GLN A 106 0.81 17.62 7.94
CA GLN A 106 -0.38 17.01 7.32
C GLN A 106 -0.38 16.95 5.78
N ASN A 107 0.68 17.42 5.12
CA ASN A 107 0.83 17.32 3.68
C ASN A 107 1.44 15.97 3.27
N PHE A 108 1.03 15.45 2.11
CA PHE A 108 1.55 14.23 1.52
C PHE A 108 2.71 14.49 0.54
N TYR A 109 2.74 15.65 -0.12
CA TYR A 109 3.70 16.04 -1.15
C TYR A 109 3.69 15.09 -2.35
N PRO A 110 2.58 15.00 -3.12
CA PRO A 110 2.41 13.98 -4.15
C PRO A 110 3.40 14.11 -5.32
N HIS A 111 3.92 15.30 -5.58
CA HIS A 111 4.86 15.58 -6.66
C HIS A 111 6.34 15.34 -6.31
N ASP A 112 6.66 15.19 -5.02
CA ASP A 112 8.04 15.04 -4.57
C ASP A 112 8.65 13.73 -5.06
N GLN A 113 9.88 13.82 -5.54
CA GLN A 113 10.63 12.68 -6.04
C GLN A 113 11.12 11.79 -4.90
N VAL A 114 11.02 10.48 -5.10
CA VAL A 114 11.39 9.48 -4.11
C VAL A 114 12.78 8.93 -4.41
N LYS A 115 13.64 8.87 -3.40
CA LYS A 115 14.93 8.19 -3.45
C LYS A 115 14.79 6.71 -3.10
N LYS A 116 15.70 5.87 -3.60
CA LYS A 116 15.64 4.41 -3.39
C LYS A 116 15.57 4.00 -1.92
N PHE A 117 16.31 4.66 -1.03
CA PHE A 117 16.22 4.36 0.40
C PHE A 117 14.85 4.64 1.01
N GLN A 118 14.11 5.62 0.49
CA GLN A 118 12.82 6.00 1.06
C GLN A 118 11.78 4.89 0.84
N ILE A 119 11.82 4.21 -0.31
CA ILE A 119 10.94 3.05 -0.51
C ILE A 119 11.38 1.83 0.33
N CYS A 120 12.68 1.66 0.58
CA CYS A 120 13.15 0.64 1.53
C CYS A 120 12.55 0.90 2.93
N ILE A 121 12.53 2.15 3.39
CA ILE A 121 11.92 2.52 4.68
C ILE A 121 10.43 2.20 4.69
N ILE A 122 9.71 2.43 3.59
CA ILE A 122 8.29 2.07 3.46
C ILE A 122 8.10 0.56 3.66
N PHE A 123 8.83 -0.28 2.92
CA PHE A 123 8.76 -1.74 3.06
C PHE A 123 9.14 -2.21 4.45
N TYR A 124 10.20 -1.64 5.02
CA TYR A 124 10.67 -2.01 6.34
C TYR A 124 9.63 -1.70 7.44
N ARG A 125 8.92 -0.57 7.32
CA ARG A 125 7.80 -0.24 8.21
C ARG A 125 6.64 -1.21 8.06
N ILE A 126 6.35 -1.66 6.84
CA ILE A 126 5.32 -2.68 6.60
C ILE A 126 5.69 -4.00 7.29
N LEU A 127 6.96 -4.42 7.24
CA LEU A 127 7.43 -5.61 7.94
C LEU A 127 7.27 -5.49 9.46
N GLN A 128 7.54 -4.32 10.02
CA GLN A 128 7.31 -4.05 11.45
C GLN A 128 5.83 -4.13 11.81
N MET A 129 4.95 -3.58 10.97
CA MET A 129 3.51 -3.68 11.16
C MET A 129 3.02 -5.14 11.19
N LEU A 130 3.65 -6.00 10.39
CA LEU A 130 3.36 -7.43 10.35
C LEU A 130 4.14 -8.25 11.39
N SER A 131 4.93 -7.60 12.25
CA SER A 131 5.82 -8.27 13.22
C SER A 131 6.80 -9.27 12.58
N LEU A 132 7.18 -9.04 11.31
CA LEU A 132 8.17 -9.83 10.57
C LEU A 132 9.59 -9.33 10.81
N GLN A 133 9.75 -8.13 11.39
CA GLN A 133 11.04 -7.60 11.82
C GLN A 133 10.94 -6.70 13.05
N ASP A 134 11.93 -6.83 13.93
CA ASP A 134 12.17 -5.92 15.03
C ASP A 134 13.06 -4.76 14.59
N ILE A 135 12.74 -3.54 15.04
CA ILE A 135 13.63 -2.39 14.88
C ILE A 135 14.85 -2.63 15.75
N GLN A 136 16.02 -2.73 15.13
CA GLN A 136 17.28 -2.56 15.83
C GLN A 136 17.96 -1.30 15.25
N GLY A 137 18.59 -0.45 16.05
CA GLY A 137 19.41 0.67 15.53
C GLY A 137 18.75 1.62 14.51
N ASP A 138 19.53 2.04 13.51
CA ASP A 138 19.15 3.07 12.53
C ASP A 138 18.33 2.47 11.35
N VAL A 139 17.03 2.81 11.32
CA VAL A 139 16.08 2.39 10.28
C VAL A 139 16.55 2.75 8.86
N TYR A 140 17.29 3.86 8.69
CA TYR A 140 17.77 4.28 7.38
C TYR A 140 18.81 3.30 6.81
N ILE A 141 19.70 2.79 7.65
CA ILE A 141 20.75 1.85 7.23
C ILE A 141 20.15 0.46 7.09
N GLN A 142 19.37 0.02 8.08
CA GLN A 142 18.87 -1.35 8.11
C GLN A 142 17.86 -1.66 7.01
N SER A 143 16.97 -0.71 6.70
CA SER A 143 16.01 -0.89 5.62
C SER A 143 16.71 -1.09 4.27
N TRP A 144 17.79 -0.33 4.02
CA TRP A 144 18.60 -0.48 2.82
C TRP A 144 19.34 -1.82 2.78
N GLU A 145 20.06 -2.17 3.85
CA GLU A 145 20.79 -3.45 3.94
C GLU A 145 19.87 -4.65 3.78
N TRP A 146 18.69 -4.61 4.41
CA TRP A 146 17.68 -5.64 4.26
C TRP A 146 17.20 -5.75 2.81
N ALA A 147 16.91 -4.62 2.15
CA ALA A 147 16.41 -4.61 0.78
C ALA A 147 17.44 -5.20 -0.21
N ILE A 148 18.73 -4.87 -0.04
CA ILE A 148 19.81 -5.45 -0.86
C ILE A 148 19.95 -6.96 -0.59
N ARG A 149 19.97 -7.36 0.68
CA ARG A 149 20.15 -8.77 1.09
C ARG A 149 19.05 -9.68 0.55
N ASN A 150 17.82 -9.18 0.45
CA ASN A 150 16.66 -9.94 -0.03
C ASN A 150 16.35 -9.67 -1.50
N HIS A 151 17.27 -9.04 -2.25
CA HIS A 151 17.11 -8.75 -3.67
C HIS A 151 15.84 -7.94 -4.02
N ILE A 152 15.39 -7.09 -3.11
CA ILE A 152 14.24 -6.20 -3.31
C ILE A 152 14.62 -5.04 -4.22
N LEU A 153 15.79 -4.45 -3.98
CA LEU A 153 16.34 -3.32 -4.73
C LEU A 153 17.83 -3.53 -5.02
N SER A 154 18.36 -2.70 -5.92
CA SER A 154 19.78 -2.68 -6.29
C SER A 154 20.26 -1.26 -6.60
N GLY A 155 21.59 -1.10 -6.70
CA GLY A 155 22.25 0.16 -7.05
C GLY A 155 22.60 1.01 -5.84
N GLU A 156 22.65 2.33 -6.02
CA GLU A 156 23.06 3.28 -4.98
C GLU A 156 21.87 3.77 -4.15
N ARG A 157 22.06 3.85 -2.82
CA ARG A 157 21.03 4.21 -1.85
C ARG A 157 20.37 5.56 -2.10
N ASP A 158 21.17 6.58 -2.40
CA ASP A 158 20.75 7.99 -2.45
C ASP A 158 20.34 8.45 -3.87
N HIS A 159 20.26 7.51 -4.82
CA HIS A 159 19.76 7.76 -6.17
C HIS A 159 18.23 7.89 -6.20
N TYR A 160 17.70 8.62 -7.18
CA TYR A 160 16.26 8.68 -7.41
C TYR A 160 15.73 7.31 -7.83
N LEU A 161 14.58 6.93 -7.31
CA LEU A 161 13.93 5.69 -7.68
C LEU A 161 13.23 5.89 -9.02
N THR A 162 13.47 5.02 -10.00
CA THR A 162 12.73 5.06 -11.26
C THR A 162 11.42 4.28 -11.19
N GLY A 163 10.49 4.54 -12.10
CA GLY A 163 9.23 3.80 -12.16
C GLY A 163 9.40 2.29 -12.30
N PRO A 164 10.21 1.77 -13.25
CA PRO A 164 10.46 0.33 -13.38
C PRO A 164 11.04 -0.30 -12.12
N GLU A 165 11.99 0.38 -11.47
CA GLU A 165 12.57 -0.08 -10.21
C GLU A 165 11.53 -0.14 -9.09
N CYS A 166 10.66 0.87 -8.98
CA CYS A 166 9.58 0.87 -8.00
C CYS A 166 8.59 -0.29 -8.22
N ILE A 167 8.20 -0.55 -9.47
CA ILE A 167 7.33 -1.67 -9.83
C ILE A 167 8.00 -2.99 -9.44
N GLN A 168 9.24 -3.21 -9.89
CA GLN A 168 9.96 -4.45 -9.63
C GLN A 168 10.17 -4.66 -8.12
N ALA A 169 10.57 -3.62 -7.39
CA ALA A 169 10.78 -3.69 -5.95
C ALA A 169 9.48 -4.00 -5.21
N THR A 170 8.36 -3.41 -5.62
CA THR A 170 7.04 -3.70 -5.05
C THR A 170 6.64 -5.16 -5.28
N MET A 171 6.88 -5.70 -6.47
CA MET A 171 6.61 -7.11 -6.78
C MET A 171 7.51 -8.05 -5.98
N ASN A 172 8.81 -7.77 -5.90
CA ASN A 172 9.75 -8.56 -5.11
C ASN A 172 9.37 -8.55 -3.64
N PHE A 173 8.98 -7.38 -3.12
CA PHE A 173 8.52 -7.25 -1.74
C PHE A 173 7.23 -8.00 -1.48
N ALA A 174 6.26 -7.89 -2.37
CA ALA A 174 5.00 -8.60 -2.23
C ALA A 174 5.18 -10.14 -2.27
N ASN A 175 6.09 -10.65 -3.10
CA ASN A 175 6.47 -12.06 -3.08
C ASN A 175 7.14 -12.44 -1.75
N TYR A 176 8.05 -11.60 -1.25
CA TYR A 176 8.65 -11.82 0.07
C TYR A 176 7.60 -11.92 1.19
N LEU A 177 6.55 -11.09 1.15
CA LEU A 177 5.43 -11.16 2.10
C LEU A 177 4.58 -12.43 1.94
N LEU A 178 4.51 -13.03 0.75
CA LEU A 178 3.77 -14.27 0.52
C LEU A 178 4.56 -15.50 0.95
N ASP A 179 5.89 -15.40 0.96
CA ASP A 179 6.79 -16.48 1.35
C ASP A 179 7.01 -16.59 2.87
N ASN A 180 6.59 -15.58 3.65
CA ASN A 180 6.74 -15.52 5.12
C ASN A 180 5.39 -15.40 5.83
#